data_AF-A0A1J5RD28-F1
#
_entry.id   AF-A0A1J5RD28-F1
#
_cell.length_a   1.000
_cell.length_b   1.000
_cell.length_c   1.000
_cell.angle_alpha   90.00
_cell.angle_beta   90.00
_cell.angle_gamma   90.00
#
_symmetry.space_group_name_H-M   'P 1'
#
loop_
_entity.id
_entity.type
_entity.pdbx_description
1 polymer ?
#
loop_
_entity_poly.entity_id
_entity_poly.type
_entity_poly.pdbx_seq_one_letter_code
_entity_poly.pdbx_strand_id
1 'polypeptide(L)'
;MQVVPHPVQAGVRNFFGNLGDVGSTANDFLQLDLHDGMNGFMRVGVNTTLGLGGVLDPATEMRLDKRPNDFGLTLARWGVGNGPYLVLPRLGPSTLRDAVGLVVEGAYVSPLSQVHAIATRNALEALGVVNERARMLHTTNLLQQIALDPYLFMRDAYLQMRHAEVQDVRQEGILQSGASASPSS
;
A
#
# COMPACT_ATOMS: atom_id res chain seq x y z
N MET A 1 -25.44 -8.33 10.59
CA MET A 1 -25.15 -9.67 10.07
C MET A 1 -23.91 -9.58 9.19
N GLN A 2 -22.87 -10.37 9.48
CA GLN A 2 -21.78 -10.58 8.51
C GLN A 2 -22.35 -11.48 7.41
N VAL A 3 -22.67 -10.90 6.26
CA VAL A 3 -23.30 -11.60 5.13
C VAL A 3 -22.29 -12.48 4.36
N VAL A 4 -20.99 -12.19 4.52
CA VAL A 4 -19.91 -12.89 3.81
C VAL A 4 -19.11 -13.76 4.80
N PRO A 5 -18.86 -15.05 4.51
CA PRO A 5 -18.01 -15.90 5.35
C PRO A 5 -16.57 -15.39 5.46
N HIS A 6 -15.94 -15.60 6.61
CA HIS A 6 -14.56 -15.16 6.88
C HIS A 6 -13.52 -15.63 5.84
N PRO A 7 -13.54 -16.88 5.33
CA PRO A 7 -12.57 -17.33 4.32
C PRO A 7 -12.66 -16.53 3.01
N VAL A 8 -13.87 -16.14 2.60
CA VAL A 8 -14.09 -15.33 1.40
C VAL A 8 -13.57 -13.92 1.61
N GLN A 9 -13.82 -13.32 2.79
CA GLN A 9 -13.26 -12.01 3.13
C GLN A 9 -11.73 -12.03 3.14
N ALA A 10 -11.13 -13.09 3.68
CA ALA A 10 -9.68 -13.27 3.68
C ALA A 10 -9.13 -13.40 2.25
N GLY A 11 -9.77 -14.21 1.40
CA GLY A 11 -9.36 -14.37 0.01
C GLY A 11 -9.41 -13.07 -0.80
N VAL A 12 -10.48 -12.29 -0.65
CA VAL A 12 -10.60 -10.96 -1.28
C VAL A 12 -9.52 -10.01 -0.75
N ARG A 13 -9.26 -10.01 0.56
CA ARG A 13 -8.21 -9.20 1.16
C ARG A 13 -6.82 -9.57 0.65
N ASN A 14 -6.53 -10.86 0.53
CA ASN A 14 -5.25 -11.34 -0.01
C ASN A 14 -5.10 -10.97 -1.48
N PHE A 15 -6.16 -11.11 -2.28
CA PHE A 15 -6.16 -10.75 -3.70
C PHE A 15 -5.82 -9.27 -3.90
N PHE A 16 -6.52 -8.36 -3.22
CA PHE A 16 -6.19 -6.93 -3.27
C PHE A 16 -4.83 -6.61 -2.62
N GLY A 17 -4.44 -7.38 -1.60
CA GLY A 17 -3.11 -7.33 -1.02
C GLY A 17 -2.03 -7.57 -2.07
N ASN A 18 -2.13 -8.68 -2.82
CA ASN A 18 -1.22 -9.07 -3.89
C ASN A 18 -1.17 -8.03 -5.01
N LEU A 19 -2.31 -7.43 -5.37
CA LEU A 19 -2.34 -6.32 -6.32
C LEU A 19 -1.58 -5.08 -5.82
N GLY A 20 -1.74 -4.73 -4.53
CA GLY A 20 -0.97 -3.66 -3.91
C GLY A 20 0.53 -3.95 -3.88
N ASP A 21 0.90 -5.22 -3.71
CA ASP A 21 2.30 -5.64 -3.66
C ASP A 21 3.05 -5.45 -4.99
N VAL A 22 2.32 -5.50 -6.12
CA VAL A 22 2.86 -5.11 -7.43
C VAL A 22 3.29 -3.64 -7.41
N GLY A 23 2.43 -2.78 -6.86
CA GLY A 23 2.71 -1.35 -6.72
C GLY A 23 3.87 -1.06 -5.78
N SER A 24 3.90 -1.72 -4.63
CA SER A 24 4.99 -1.60 -3.68
C SER A 24 6.32 -2.06 -4.28
N THR A 25 6.34 -3.22 -4.94
CA THR A 25 7.54 -3.75 -5.62
C THR A 25 8.08 -2.78 -6.69
N ALA A 26 7.19 -2.19 -7.49
CA ALA A 26 7.59 -1.20 -8.49
C ALA A 26 8.21 0.05 -7.82
N ASN A 27 7.63 0.50 -6.72
CA ASN A 27 8.15 1.63 -5.94
C ASN A 27 9.49 1.31 -5.28
N ASP A 28 9.69 0.11 -4.73
CA ASP A 28 10.97 -0.31 -4.16
C ASP A 28 12.10 -0.21 -5.21
N PHE A 29 11.84 -0.65 -6.45
CA PHE A 29 12.80 -0.47 -7.55
C PHE A 29 13.02 1.00 -7.93
N LEU A 30 11.96 1.81 -7.99
CA LEU A 30 12.09 3.26 -8.24
C LEU A 30 12.85 3.99 -7.13
N GLN A 31 12.85 3.41 -5.93
CA GLN A 31 13.60 3.89 -4.78
C GLN A 31 15.04 3.36 -4.77
N LEU A 32 15.41 2.45 -5.67
CA LEU A 32 16.70 1.74 -5.70
C LEU A 32 16.90 0.81 -4.50
N ASP A 33 15.81 0.31 -3.92
CA ASP A 33 15.83 -0.74 -2.90
C ASP A 33 15.74 -2.13 -3.54
N LEU A 34 16.90 -2.72 -3.84
CA LEU A 34 16.94 -4.01 -4.53
C LEU A 34 16.53 -5.17 -3.62
N HIS A 35 16.81 -5.07 -2.32
CA HIS A 35 16.49 -6.13 -1.37
C HIS A 35 14.97 -6.29 -1.28
N ASP A 36 14.28 -5.19 -1.03
CA ASP A 36 12.83 -5.22 -0.84
C ASP A 36 12.09 -5.41 -2.15
N GLY A 37 12.58 -4.81 -3.23
CA GLY A 37 12.02 -5.03 -4.57
C GLY A 37 12.10 -6.49 -5.00
N MET A 38 13.21 -7.20 -4.71
CA MET A 38 13.31 -8.64 -5.00
C MET A 38 12.38 -9.47 -4.11
N ASN A 39 12.31 -9.16 -2.81
CA ASN A 39 11.41 -9.85 -1.88
C ASN A 39 9.93 -9.66 -2.27
N GLY A 40 9.53 -8.44 -2.60
CA GLY A 40 8.19 -8.11 -3.11
C GLY A 40 7.88 -8.83 -4.42
N PHE A 41 8.83 -8.83 -5.37
CA PHE A 41 8.69 -9.55 -6.63
C PHE A 41 8.46 -11.05 -6.43
N MET A 42 9.26 -11.69 -5.58
CA MET A 42 9.08 -13.11 -5.24
C MET A 42 7.72 -13.37 -4.61
N ARG A 43 7.28 -12.48 -3.70
CA ARG A 43 5.99 -12.61 -3.05
C ARG A 43 4.83 -12.51 -4.03
N VAL A 44 4.85 -11.53 -4.92
CA VAL A 44 3.86 -11.39 -5.99
C VAL A 44 3.85 -12.64 -6.88
N GLY A 45 5.03 -13.13 -7.27
CA GLY A 45 5.16 -14.34 -8.09
C GLY A 45 4.56 -15.57 -7.42
N VAL A 46 4.92 -15.83 -6.17
CA VAL A 46 4.44 -16.97 -5.37
C VAL A 46 2.93 -16.90 -5.15
N ASN A 47 2.40 -15.76 -4.70
CA ASN A 47 0.98 -15.61 -4.45
C ASN A 47 0.15 -15.69 -5.74
N THR A 48 0.68 -15.19 -6.85
CA THR A 48 -0.01 -15.27 -8.15
C THR A 48 -0.02 -16.71 -8.69
N THR A 49 1.09 -17.44 -8.60
CA THR A 49 1.25 -18.77 -9.19
C THR A 49 0.75 -19.91 -8.30
N LEU A 50 1.18 -19.93 -7.04
CA LEU A 50 0.81 -20.96 -6.06
C LEU A 50 -0.40 -20.55 -5.22
N GLY A 51 -0.64 -19.24 -5.08
CA GLY A 51 -1.73 -18.70 -4.27
C GLY A 51 -3.05 -18.46 -5.02
N LEU A 52 -3.27 -19.13 -6.16
CA LEU A 52 -4.48 -18.99 -6.98
C LEU A 52 -4.75 -17.53 -7.40
N GLY A 53 -3.76 -16.85 -7.97
CA GLY A 53 -3.88 -15.44 -8.38
C GLY A 53 -3.87 -14.44 -7.22
N GLY A 54 -3.35 -14.85 -6.05
CA GLY A 54 -3.25 -14.03 -4.85
C GLY A 54 -4.39 -14.19 -3.86
N VAL A 55 -5.35 -15.10 -4.09
CA VAL A 55 -6.42 -15.41 -3.13
C VAL A 55 -5.87 -16.08 -1.87
N LEU A 56 -4.85 -16.93 -2.03
CA LEU A 56 -4.08 -17.52 -0.94
C LEU A 56 -2.74 -16.79 -0.82
N ASP A 57 -2.16 -16.83 0.39
CA ASP A 57 -0.90 -16.15 0.71
C ASP A 57 0.20 -17.12 1.18
N PRO A 58 0.63 -18.08 0.33
CA PRO A 58 1.72 -19.00 0.67
C PRO A 58 3.06 -18.28 0.87
N ALA A 59 3.25 -17.08 0.31
CA ALA A 59 4.47 -16.32 0.49
C ALA A 59 4.75 -15.95 1.95
N THR A 60 3.70 -15.68 2.74
CA THR A 60 3.85 -15.44 4.19
C THR A 60 4.40 -16.67 4.92
N GLU A 61 3.97 -17.88 4.54
CA GLU A 61 4.53 -19.13 5.10
C GLU A 61 6.01 -19.33 4.71
N MET A 62 6.41 -18.80 3.55
CA MET A 62 7.78 -18.79 3.06
C MET A 62 8.64 -17.66 3.67
N ARG A 63 8.10 -16.85 4.59
CA ARG A 63 8.77 -15.69 5.21
C ARG A 63 9.20 -14.62 4.20
N LEU A 64 8.43 -14.46 3.13
CA LEU A 64 8.56 -13.31 2.25
C LEU A 64 7.79 -12.16 2.88
N ASP A 65 8.50 -11.25 3.55
CA ASP A 65 7.89 -10.20 4.33
C ASP A 65 7.12 -9.21 3.45
N LYS A 66 6.00 -8.70 3.97
CA LYS A 66 5.24 -7.64 3.28
C LYS A 66 5.78 -6.28 3.70
N ARG A 67 6.28 -5.52 2.72
CA ARG A 67 6.68 -4.12 2.88
C ARG A 67 5.78 -3.23 2.00
N PRO A 68 4.76 -2.59 2.58
CA PRO A 68 3.90 -1.69 1.82
C PRO A 68 4.68 -0.44 1.42
N ASN A 69 4.64 -0.12 0.14
CA ASN A 69 5.25 1.08 -0.43
C ASN A 69 4.32 1.68 -1.50
N ASP A 70 4.45 2.99 -1.73
CA ASP A 70 3.59 3.75 -2.64
C ASP A 70 4.37 4.87 -3.34
N PHE A 71 3.80 5.42 -4.41
CA PHE A 71 4.49 6.45 -5.19
C PHE A 71 4.72 7.76 -4.41
N GLY A 72 3.90 8.06 -3.41
CA GLY A 72 4.12 9.20 -2.52
C GLY A 72 5.39 9.06 -1.69
N LEU A 73 5.69 7.85 -1.19
CA LEU A 73 6.95 7.55 -0.50
C LEU A 73 8.14 7.59 -1.44
N THR A 74 7.97 7.10 -2.67
CA THR A 74 9.00 7.23 -3.72
C THR A 74 9.35 8.69 -3.93
N LEU A 75 8.35 9.56 -4.15
CA LEU A 75 8.57 11.00 -4.27
C LEU A 75 9.24 11.59 -3.02
N ALA A 76 8.89 11.12 -1.82
CA ALA A 76 9.50 11.56 -0.56
C ALA A 76 11.00 11.21 -0.46
N ARG A 77 11.38 10.03 -0.95
CA ARG A 77 12.78 9.56 -1.05
C ARG A 77 13.58 10.46 -1.99
N TRP A 78 12.96 10.88 -3.09
CA TRP A 78 13.53 11.83 -4.05
C TRP A 78 13.42 13.31 -3.63
N GLY A 79 13.03 13.58 -2.37
CA GLY A 79 13.07 14.92 -1.80
C GLY A 79 11.80 15.76 -1.95
N VAL A 80 10.72 15.21 -2.52
CA VAL A 80 9.44 15.92 -2.64
C VAL A 80 8.75 16.01 -1.28
N GLY A 81 8.46 17.25 -0.86
CA GLY A 81 7.74 17.52 0.39
C GLY A 81 6.27 17.09 0.34
N ASN A 82 5.64 16.95 1.52
CA ASN A 82 4.24 16.51 1.65
C ASN A 82 3.25 17.46 0.93
N GLY A 83 3.47 18.77 1.02
CA GLY A 83 2.46 19.76 0.65
C GLY A 83 1.31 19.84 1.66
N PRO A 84 0.20 20.52 1.32
CA PRO A 84 -0.95 20.64 2.22
C PRO A 84 -1.62 19.30 2.48
N TYR A 85 -2.20 19.15 3.67
CA TYR A 85 -3.09 18.05 4.02
C TYR A 85 -4.48 18.27 3.41
N LEU A 86 -5.06 17.19 2.90
CA LEU A 86 -6.42 17.18 2.37
C LEU A 86 -7.09 15.83 2.66
N VAL A 87 -8.41 15.79 2.56
CA VAL A 87 -9.18 14.55 2.66
C VAL A 87 -9.82 14.29 1.31
N LEU A 88 -9.40 13.19 0.68
CA LEU A 88 -9.89 12.78 -0.62
C LEU A 88 -11.27 12.11 -0.47
N PRO A 89 -12.24 12.42 -1.34
CA PRO A 89 -13.50 11.70 -1.39
C PRO A 89 -13.24 10.20 -1.59
N ARG A 90 -13.86 9.37 -0.74
CA ARG A 90 -13.73 7.89 -0.68
C ARG A 90 -12.38 7.36 -0.19
N LEU A 91 -11.26 8.02 -0.52
CA LEU A 91 -9.89 7.54 -0.22
C LEU A 91 -9.38 7.98 1.16
N GLY A 92 -9.90 9.08 1.71
CA GLY A 92 -9.61 9.51 3.08
C GLY A 92 -8.43 10.48 3.21
N PRO A 93 -7.80 10.56 4.40
CA PRO A 93 -6.67 11.44 4.69
C PRO A 93 -5.51 11.29 3.69
N SER A 94 -4.99 12.42 3.18
CA SER A 94 -3.88 12.43 2.24
C SER A 94 -3.07 13.74 2.31
N THR A 95 -1.89 13.76 1.72
CA THR A 95 -1.14 14.99 1.41
C THR A 95 -1.21 15.28 -0.08
N LEU A 96 -0.88 16.50 -0.53
CA LEU A 96 -0.86 16.81 -1.97
C LEU A 96 0.07 15.87 -2.74
N ARG A 97 1.25 15.58 -2.19
CA ARG A 97 2.19 14.62 -2.78
C ARG A 97 1.58 13.23 -2.90
N ASP A 98 0.97 12.75 -1.82
CA ASP A 98 0.43 11.39 -1.77
C ASP A 98 -0.82 11.27 -2.67
N ALA A 99 -1.63 12.33 -2.78
CA ALA A 99 -2.77 12.39 -3.70
C ALA A 99 -2.33 12.31 -5.17
N VAL A 100 -1.26 13.03 -5.54
CA VAL A 100 -0.65 12.90 -6.87
C VAL A 100 -0.11 11.49 -7.07
N GLY A 101 0.53 10.92 -6.05
CA GLY A 101 1.03 9.54 -6.10
C GLY A 101 -0.07 8.52 -6.37
N LEU A 102 -1.22 8.63 -5.71
CA LEU A 102 -2.37 7.76 -5.96
C LEU A 102 -2.87 7.83 -7.41
N VAL A 103 -2.85 9.02 -8.03
CA VAL A 103 -3.25 9.20 -9.44
C VAL A 103 -2.25 8.54 -10.38
N VAL A 104 -0.96 8.76 -10.17
CA VAL A 104 0.10 8.17 -10.99
C VAL A 104 0.07 6.65 -10.88
N GLU A 105 -0.02 6.13 -9.65
CA GLU A 105 -0.01 4.70 -9.40
C GLU A 105 -1.25 4.01 -9.99
N GLY A 106 -2.43 4.61 -9.83
CA GLY A 106 -3.67 4.12 -10.43
C GLY A 106 -3.64 4.10 -11.96
N ALA A 107 -2.96 5.07 -12.58
CA ALA A 107 -2.87 5.17 -14.03
C ALA A 107 -1.83 4.23 -14.65
N TYR A 108 -0.66 4.07 -14.02
CA TYR A 108 0.50 3.44 -14.66
C TYR A 108 0.94 2.11 -14.04
N VAL A 109 0.58 1.84 -12.78
CA VAL A 109 1.12 0.70 -12.03
C VAL A 109 0.04 -0.32 -11.68
N SER A 110 -1.18 0.15 -11.39
CA SER A 110 -2.29 -0.72 -11.01
C SER A 110 -2.60 -1.76 -12.09
N PRO A 111 -2.53 -3.07 -11.80
CA PRO A 111 -2.90 -4.11 -12.76
C PRO A 111 -4.37 -4.03 -13.21
N LEU A 112 -5.23 -3.39 -12.41
CA LEU A 112 -6.64 -3.19 -12.75
C LEU A 112 -6.83 -2.24 -13.93
N SER A 113 -5.88 -1.33 -14.20
CA SER A 113 -5.96 -0.43 -15.35
C SER A 113 -5.88 -1.17 -16.70
N GLN A 114 -5.30 -2.38 -16.69
CA GLN A 114 -5.15 -3.24 -17.86
C GLN A 114 -6.39 -4.12 -18.13
N VAL A 115 -7.41 -4.08 -17.28
CA VAL A 115 -8.66 -4.82 -17.50
C VAL A 115 -9.54 -4.04 -18.48
N HIS A 116 -9.53 -4.45 -19.76
CA HIS A 116 -10.28 -3.78 -20.83
C HIS A 116 -11.80 -3.98 -20.73
N ALA A 117 -12.27 -5.07 -20.13
CA ALA A 117 -13.69 -5.33 -19.95
C ALA A 117 -14.26 -4.40 -18.87
N ILE A 118 -15.00 -3.36 -19.29
CA ILE A 118 -15.54 -2.30 -18.42
C ILE A 118 -16.38 -2.89 -17.26
N ALA A 119 -17.24 -3.87 -17.55
CA ALA A 119 -18.07 -4.51 -16.52
C ALA A 119 -17.23 -5.19 -15.44
N THR A 120 -16.20 -5.96 -15.83
CA THR A 120 -15.28 -6.64 -14.92
C THR A 120 -14.46 -5.65 -14.11
N ARG A 121 -13.90 -4.62 -14.77
CA ARG A 121 -13.15 -3.56 -14.10
C ARG A 121 -13.98 -2.84 -13.05
N ASN A 122 -15.20 -2.42 -13.40
CA ASN A 122 -16.10 -1.73 -12.46
C ASN A 122 -16.50 -2.63 -11.29
N ALA A 123 -16.73 -3.92 -11.54
CA ALA A 123 -17.01 -4.88 -10.48
C ALA A 123 -15.84 -5.05 -9.52
N LEU A 124 -14.60 -5.14 -10.04
CA LEU A 124 -13.38 -5.23 -9.23
C LEU A 124 -13.13 -3.94 -8.44
N GLU A 125 -13.31 -2.77 -9.06
CA GLU A 125 -13.19 -1.48 -8.38
C GLU A 125 -14.23 -1.35 -7.24
N ALA A 126 -15.49 -1.71 -7.51
CA ALA A 126 -16.55 -1.69 -6.50
C ALA A 126 -16.23 -2.65 -5.33
N LEU A 127 -15.76 -3.87 -5.64
CA LEU A 127 -15.36 -4.84 -4.64
C LEU A 127 -14.20 -4.31 -3.78
N GLY A 128 -13.20 -3.68 -4.40
CA GLY A 128 -12.07 -3.06 -3.70
C GLY A 128 -12.53 -1.95 -2.75
N VAL A 129 -13.43 -1.07 -3.21
CA VAL A 129 -14.00 0.00 -2.36
C VAL A 129 -14.75 -0.57 -1.16
N VAL A 130 -15.57 -1.62 -1.37
CA VAL A 130 -16.29 -2.29 -0.28
C VAL A 130 -15.33 -2.95 0.70
N ASN A 131 -14.30 -3.63 0.19
CA ASN A 131 -13.26 -4.26 1.01
C ASN A 131 -12.52 -3.23 1.88
N GLU A 132 -12.06 -2.13 1.30
CA GLU A 132 -11.39 -1.06 2.06
C GLU A 132 -12.30 -0.41 3.10
N ARG A 133 -13.56 -0.15 2.74
CA ARG A 133 -14.54 0.35 3.70
C ARG A 133 -14.77 -0.63 4.85
N ALA A 134 -14.89 -1.92 4.56
CA ALA A 134 -15.07 -2.94 5.58
C ALA A 134 -13.88 -2.99 6.56
N ARG A 135 -12.65 -2.79 6.07
CA ARG A 135 -11.43 -2.73 6.90
C ARG A 135 -11.43 -1.52 7.84
N MET A 136 -11.90 -0.38 7.37
CA MET A 136 -11.85 0.88 8.13
C MET A 136 -13.05 1.07 9.07
N LEU A 137 -14.18 0.42 8.78
CA LEU A 137 -15.47 0.69 9.42
C LEU A 137 -15.40 0.65 10.96
N HIS A 138 -14.71 -0.35 11.51
CA HIS A 138 -14.60 -0.50 12.96
C HIS A 138 -13.80 0.65 13.57
N THR A 139 -12.62 0.94 13.01
CA THR A 139 -11.73 2.00 13.49
C THR A 139 -12.39 3.37 13.37
N THR A 140 -13.02 3.69 12.23
CA THR A 140 -13.65 5.00 12.03
C THR A 140 -14.86 5.20 12.94
N ASN A 141 -15.65 4.15 13.20
CA ASN A 141 -16.79 4.24 14.10
C ASN A 141 -16.35 4.49 15.55
N LEU A 142 -15.28 3.84 16.01
CA LEU A 142 -14.74 4.07 17.34
C LEU A 142 -14.19 5.50 17.46
N LEU A 143 -13.44 5.95 16.47
CA LEU A 143 -12.83 7.28 16.45
C LEU A 143 -13.90 8.39 16.53
N GLN A 144 -14.97 8.27 15.74
CA GLN A 144 -16.08 9.22 15.76
C GLN A 144 -16.83 9.29 17.10
N GLN A 145 -16.80 8.21 17.89
CA GLN A 145 -17.48 8.16 19.19
C GLN A 145 -16.63 8.74 20.33
N ILE A 146 -15.29 8.72 20.21
CA ILE A 146 -14.37 9.09 21.30
C ILE A 146 -13.70 10.45 21.11
N ALA A 147 -13.55 10.93 19.88
CA ALA A 147 -12.78 12.14 19.59
C ALA A 147 -13.63 13.41 19.71
N LEU A 148 -13.13 14.40 20.47
CA LEU A 148 -13.73 15.73 20.57
C LEU A 148 -13.67 16.50 19.23
N ASP A 149 -12.54 16.36 18.51
CA ASP A 149 -12.37 16.82 17.13
C ASP A 149 -11.82 15.67 16.27
N PRO A 150 -12.70 14.90 15.62
CA PRO A 150 -12.28 13.77 14.79
C PRO A 150 -11.39 14.17 13.62
N TYR A 151 -11.56 15.39 13.07
CA TYR A 151 -10.79 15.84 11.91
C TYR A 151 -9.35 16.11 12.30
N LEU A 152 -9.13 16.91 13.35
CA LEU A 152 -7.77 17.21 13.82
C LEU A 152 -7.04 15.94 14.26
N PHE A 153 -7.73 15.06 14.98
CA PHE A 153 -7.15 13.78 15.40
C PHE A 153 -6.71 12.92 14.20
N MET A 154 -7.58 12.75 13.19
CA MET A 154 -7.24 11.97 12.00
C MET A 154 -6.08 12.60 11.22
N ARG A 155 -6.08 13.93 11.10
CA ARG A 155 -5.00 14.66 10.42
C ARG A 155 -3.66 14.43 11.11
N ASP A 156 -3.61 14.63 12.42
CA ASP A 156 -2.36 14.58 13.17
C ASP A 156 -1.83 13.13 13.23
N ALA A 157 -2.73 12.14 13.43
CA ALA A 157 -2.37 10.72 13.35
C ALA A 157 -1.84 10.33 11.96
N TYR A 158 -2.52 10.77 10.89
CA TYR A 158 -2.07 10.50 9.52
C TYR A 158 -0.70 11.12 9.23
N LEU A 159 -0.50 12.40 9.59
CA LEU A 159 0.77 13.07 9.35
C LEU A 159 1.92 12.46 10.17
N GLN A 160 1.64 12.03 11.40
CA GLN A 160 2.63 11.35 12.25
C GLN A 160 3.04 9.99 11.66
N MET A 161 2.06 9.16 11.29
CA MET A 161 2.30 7.87 10.63
C MET A 161 3.10 8.07 9.34
N ARG A 162 2.66 9.00 8.49
CA ARG A 162 3.30 9.28 7.20
C ARG A 162 4.73 9.82 7.36
N HIS A 163 4.98 10.60 8.40
CA HIS A 163 6.32 11.06 8.71
C HIS A 163 7.25 9.91 9.09
N ALA A 164 6.76 8.93 9.85
CA ALA A 164 7.53 7.73 10.21
C ALA A 164 7.87 6.90 8.96
N GLU A 165 6.90 6.67 8.07
CA GLU A 165 7.13 5.94 6.80
C GLU A 165 8.18 6.63 5.91
N VAL A 166 8.13 7.96 5.80
CA VAL A 166 9.11 8.73 5.02
C VAL A 166 10.51 8.65 5.65
N GLN A 167 10.60 8.61 6.99
CA GLN A 167 11.87 8.44 7.66
C GLN A 167 12.46 7.05 7.45
N ASP A 168 11.63 6.02 7.49
CA ASP A 168 12.02 4.62 7.28
C ASP A 168 12.62 4.42 5.88
N VAL A 169 11.89 4.84 4.84
CA VAL A 169 12.34 4.80 3.44
C VAL A 169 13.65 5.57 3.20
N ARG A 170 13.87 6.66 3.95
CA ARG A 170 15.13 7.42 3.88
C ARG A 170 16.28 6.72 4.60
N GLN A 171 16.01 6.05 5.72
CA GLN A 171 17.02 5.34 6.50
C GLN A 171 17.48 4.06 5.80
N GLU A 172 16.58 3.31 5.17
CA GLU A 172 16.92 2.08 4.45
C GLU A 172 17.90 2.34 3.28
N GLY A 173 17.71 3.45 2.55
CA GLY A 173 18.66 3.88 1.53
C GLY A 173 20.06 4.20 2.08
N ILE A 174 20.15 4.69 3.32
CA ILE A 174 21.43 5.00 3.99
C ILE A 174 22.13 3.71 4.46
N LEU A 175 21.38 2.76 5.03
CA LEU A 175 21.93 1.50 5.53
C LEU A 175 22.46 0.61 4.38
N GLN A 176 21.78 0.58 3.24
CA GLN A 176 22.25 -0.14 2.04
C GLN A 176 23.43 0.56 1.36
N SER A 177 23.48 1.90 1.36
CA SER A 177 24.65 2.66 0.88
C SER A 177 25.89 2.46 1.77
N GLY A 178 25.72 2.20 3.07
CA GLY A 178 26.82 1.90 3.98
C GLY A 178 27.36 0.46 3.86
N ALA A 179 26.48 -0.51 3.59
CA ALA A 179 26.85 -1.92 3.45
C ALA A 179 27.67 -2.22 2.17
N SER A 180 27.58 -1.37 1.14
CA SER A 180 28.40 -1.45 -0.08
C SER A 180 29.76 -0.75 0.03
N ALA A 181 30.03 -0.05 1.15
CA ALA A 181 31.24 0.74 1.36
C ALA A 181 32.25 0.12 2.35
N SER A 182 32.10 -1.16 2.74
CA SER A 182 33.13 -1.87 3.52
C SER A 182 34.22 -2.39 2.57
N PRO A 183 35.46 -1.87 2.61
CA PRO A 183 36.57 -2.51 1.92
C PRO A 183 36.96 -3.75 2.72
N SER A 184 36.93 -4.90 2.06
CA SER A 184 37.57 -6.12 2.54
C SER A 184 39.01 -5.79 2.94
N SER A 185 39.28 -5.86 4.25
CA SER A 185 40.62 -5.80 4.83
C SER A 185 41.04 -7.19 5.26
#